data_AF-A3CNK7-F1
#
_entry.id   AF-A3CNK7-F1
#
_cell.length_a   1.000
_cell.length_b   1.000
_cell.length_c   1.000
_cell.angle_alpha   90.00
_cell.angle_beta   90.00
_cell.angle_gamma   90.00
#
_symmetry.space_group_name_H-M   'P 1'
#
loop_
_entity.id
_entity.type
_entity.pdbx_description
1 polymer ?
#
loop_
_entity_poly.entity_id
_entity_poly.type
_entity_poly.pdbx_seq_one_letter_code
_entity_poly.pdbx_strand_id
1 'polypeptide(L)'
;MLGHGGNTLGFSSRMILDLEHGIGYIVMTNQSTEQNYNFQMPELVFGPRKTASKETQEQFSPGYYRTLRNFNQGPLAIFKMVSGFANNWQKPSGDQRLLNNFWAIYQSKGKPHIALGVADYEKISDFDFYKDFIILGSGGLGIIYALGLLLISLILGAYRLIFRKKQEQPDHVWKAWNILTAVGVLVFPINLFLMFVAQASGDFSEIAQWRYILFAGLGLFLAGCAVYPLFRKTRKGLGKGRLFLTVLTSLSALAIVANILYWSLYQWWVM
;
A
#
# COMPACT_ATOMS: atom_id res chain seq x y z
N MET A 1 -8.66 -25.50 24.39
CA MET A 1 -8.79 -25.72 22.92
C MET A 1 -7.75 -24.89 22.17
N LEU A 2 -7.04 -25.53 21.25
CA LEU A 2 -6.12 -24.89 20.30
C LEU A 2 -6.59 -25.22 18.89
N GLY A 3 -6.45 -24.32 17.93
CA GLY A 3 -6.91 -24.63 16.58
C GLY A 3 -6.54 -23.57 15.55
N HIS A 4 -6.62 -23.95 14.28
CA HIS A 4 -6.33 -23.10 13.15
C HIS A 4 -7.31 -23.43 12.00
N GLY A 5 -7.71 -22.41 11.24
CA GLY A 5 -8.45 -22.57 9.99
C GLY A 5 -7.64 -22.15 8.76
N GLY A 6 -7.84 -22.83 7.64
CA GLY A 6 -7.25 -22.48 6.35
C GLY A 6 -8.33 -22.23 5.31
N ASN A 7 -8.11 -21.26 4.42
CA ASN A 7 -9.00 -21.01 3.29
C ASN A 7 -8.20 -20.64 2.05
N THR A 8 -8.60 -21.21 0.92
CA THR A 8 -8.15 -20.83 -0.44
C THR A 8 -9.38 -20.53 -1.29
N LEU A 9 -9.18 -20.20 -2.57
CA LEU A 9 -10.30 -19.95 -3.50
C LEU A 9 -11.18 -21.18 -3.75
N GLY A 10 -10.68 -22.39 -3.47
CA GLY A 10 -11.42 -23.64 -3.72
C GLY A 10 -11.61 -24.54 -2.51
N PHE A 11 -10.97 -24.24 -1.37
CA PHE A 11 -10.94 -25.15 -0.22
C PHE A 11 -11.03 -24.41 1.11
N SER A 12 -11.67 -25.03 2.09
CA SER A 12 -11.59 -24.62 3.50
C SER A 12 -11.14 -25.78 4.36
N SER A 13 -10.50 -25.47 5.48
CA SER A 13 -10.10 -26.45 6.48
C SER A 13 -10.15 -25.86 7.88
N ARG A 14 -10.37 -26.74 8.86
CA ARG A 14 -10.39 -26.40 10.28
C ARG A 14 -9.77 -27.54 11.07
N MET A 15 -8.87 -27.21 11.98
CA MET A 15 -8.33 -28.11 12.99
C MET A 15 -8.58 -27.51 14.37
N ILE A 16 -9.11 -28.28 15.30
CA ILE A 16 -9.27 -27.92 16.72
C ILE A 16 -8.89 -29.12 17.58
N LEU A 17 -8.11 -28.86 18.62
CA LEU A 17 -7.64 -29.84 19.58
C LEU A 17 -8.05 -29.39 20.99
N ASP A 18 -8.73 -30.27 21.71
CA ASP A 18 -8.93 -30.18 23.14
C ASP A 18 -8.01 -31.18 23.85
N LEU A 19 -6.86 -30.67 24.28
CA LEU A 19 -5.82 -31.49 24.91
C LEU A 19 -6.21 -31.97 26.32
N GLU A 20 -7.12 -31.28 26.99
CA GLU A 20 -7.57 -31.64 28.34
C GLU A 20 -8.44 -32.90 28.31
N HIS A 21 -9.35 -32.96 27.33
CA HIS A 21 -10.29 -34.07 27.16
C HIS A 21 -9.82 -35.11 26.12
N GLY A 22 -8.69 -34.87 25.43
CA GLY A 22 -8.15 -35.77 24.41
C GLY A 22 -8.98 -35.84 23.11
N ILE A 23 -9.72 -34.77 22.77
CA ILE A 23 -10.62 -34.72 21.61
C ILE A 23 -9.99 -33.87 20.50
N GLY A 24 -10.03 -34.35 19.26
CA GLY A 24 -9.60 -33.61 18.08
C GLY A 24 -10.71 -33.52 17.04
N TYR A 25 -10.77 -32.39 16.33
CA TYR A 25 -11.67 -32.14 15.22
C TYR A 25 -10.88 -31.64 14.02
N ILE A 26 -10.99 -32.32 12.89
CA ILE A 26 -10.39 -31.91 11.63
C ILE A 26 -11.46 -32.02 10.54
N VAL A 27 -11.66 -30.94 9.80
CA VAL A 27 -12.52 -30.94 8.62
C VAL A 27 -11.81 -30.26 7.46
N MET A 28 -12.03 -30.79 6.27
CA MET A 28 -11.54 -30.23 5.02
C MET A 28 -12.68 -30.28 4.01
N THR A 29 -12.91 -29.19 3.31
CA THR A 29 -13.98 -29.04 2.34
C THR A 29 -13.42 -28.50 1.04
N ASN A 30 -13.97 -28.96 -0.08
CA ASN A 30 -13.68 -28.47 -1.43
C ASN A 30 -14.57 -27.29 -1.84
N GLN A 31 -14.94 -26.47 -0.86
CA GLN A 31 -15.70 -25.24 -1.04
C GLN A 31 -14.99 -24.14 -0.27
N SER A 32 -14.82 -22.99 -0.91
CA SER A 32 -14.26 -21.79 -0.27
C SER A 32 -15.22 -21.21 0.76
N THR A 33 -14.66 -20.72 1.86
CA THR A 33 -15.38 -20.07 2.96
C THR A 33 -16.55 -20.90 3.49
N GLU A 34 -16.42 -22.23 3.48
CA GLU A 34 -17.48 -23.13 3.96
C GLU A 34 -17.72 -22.89 5.47
N GLN A 35 -18.97 -22.69 5.88
CA GLN A 35 -19.30 -22.27 7.26
C GLN A 35 -19.91 -23.36 8.13
N ASN A 36 -20.64 -24.30 7.56
CA ASN A 36 -21.40 -25.27 8.34
C ASN A 36 -20.44 -26.24 9.02
N TYR A 37 -19.51 -26.82 8.28
CA TYR A 37 -18.55 -27.78 8.82
C TYR A 37 -17.37 -27.07 9.49
N ASN A 38 -16.82 -26.01 8.88
CA ASN A 38 -15.61 -25.40 9.44
C ASN A 38 -15.87 -24.45 10.62
N PHE A 39 -17.09 -23.94 10.79
CA PHE A 39 -17.40 -22.92 11.79
C PHE A 39 -18.54 -23.28 12.75
N GLN A 40 -19.63 -23.91 12.29
CA GLN A 40 -20.78 -24.24 13.14
C GLN A 40 -20.64 -25.61 13.83
N MET A 41 -20.25 -26.65 13.09
CA MET A 41 -20.10 -28.01 13.63
C MET A 41 -19.11 -28.09 14.81
N PRO A 42 -17.98 -27.36 14.85
CA PRO A 42 -17.12 -27.29 16.02
C PRO A 42 -17.84 -26.86 17.31
N GLU A 43 -18.81 -25.96 17.22
CA GLU A 43 -19.52 -25.46 18.40
C GLU A 43 -20.46 -26.51 19.00
N LEU A 44 -20.88 -27.49 18.19
CA LEU A 44 -21.64 -28.65 18.67
C LEU A 44 -20.76 -29.64 19.44
N VAL A 45 -19.47 -29.74 19.07
CA VAL A 45 -18.51 -30.67 19.69
C VAL A 45 -17.89 -30.08 20.95
N PHE A 46 -17.48 -28.80 20.89
CA PHE A 46 -16.71 -28.17 21.96
C PHE A 46 -17.47 -27.07 22.73
N GLY A 47 -18.74 -26.83 22.38
CA GLY A 47 -19.53 -25.74 22.92
C GLY A 47 -19.25 -24.39 22.25
N PRO A 48 -19.90 -23.30 22.73
CA PRO A 48 -19.78 -21.99 22.13
C PRO A 48 -18.34 -21.47 22.18
N ARG A 49 -17.96 -20.69 21.16
CA ARG A 49 -16.63 -20.09 21.09
C ARG A 49 -16.37 -19.21 22.30
N LYS A 50 -15.21 -19.42 22.90
CA LYS A 50 -14.70 -18.57 23.97
C LYS A 50 -13.99 -17.37 23.35
N THR A 51 -14.22 -16.20 23.92
CA THR A 51 -13.40 -14.99 23.68
C THR A 51 -12.35 -14.85 24.79
N ALA A 52 -11.56 -13.78 24.73
CA ALA A 52 -10.58 -13.44 25.77
C ALA A 52 -11.23 -13.29 27.15
N SER A 53 -10.48 -13.60 28.22
CA SER A 53 -10.95 -13.42 29.60
C SER A 53 -11.25 -11.95 29.92
N LYS A 54 -12.02 -11.68 30.98
CA LYS A 54 -12.28 -10.30 31.43
C LYS A 54 -10.99 -9.53 31.71
N GLU A 55 -10.02 -10.17 32.35
CA GLU A 55 -8.70 -9.60 32.63
C GLU A 55 -7.95 -9.20 31.34
N THR A 56 -7.96 -10.06 30.32
CA THR A 56 -7.35 -9.74 29.01
C THR A 56 -8.12 -8.63 28.29
N GLN A 57 -9.45 -8.56 28.44
CA GLN A 57 -10.26 -7.47 27.91
C GLN A 57 -9.96 -6.13 28.59
N GLU A 58 -9.66 -6.11 29.89
CA GLU A 58 -9.25 -4.90 30.62
C GLU A 58 -7.86 -4.40 30.21
N GLN A 59 -6.96 -5.31 29.84
CA GLN A 59 -5.63 -4.98 29.30
C GLN A 59 -5.67 -4.45 27.85
N PHE A 60 -6.83 -4.55 27.18
CA PHE A 60 -6.97 -4.07 25.82
C PHE A 60 -6.73 -2.57 25.73
N SER A 61 -5.88 -2.16 24.78
CA SER A 61 -5.59 -0.75 24.55
C SER A 61 -6.18 -0.28 23.21
N PRO A 62 -7.04 0.75 23.18
CA PRO A 62 -7.62 1.27 21.94
C PRO A 62 -6.57 1.78 20.94
N GLY A 63 -6.87 1.70 19.65
CA GLY A 63 -6.09 2.31 18.58
C GLY A 63 -5.99 1.48 17.30
N TYR A 64 -4.98 1.79 16.49
CA TYR A 64 -4.72 1.10 15.23
C TYR A 64 -3.87 -0.17 15.44
N TYR A 65 -4.33 -1.27 14.85
CA TYR A 65 -3.69 -2.58 14.89
C TYR A 65 -3.43 -3.10 13.48
N ARG A 66 -2.16 -3.31 13.14
CA ARG A 66 -1.73 -3.81 11.84
C ARG A 66 -1.51 -5.31 11.89
N THR A 67 -2.11 -6.04 10.96
CA THR A 67 -1.87 -7.48 10.82
C THR A 67 -0.41 -7.75 10.47
N LEU A 68 0.19 -8.74 11.12
CA LEU A 68 1.52 -9.26 10.79
C LEU A 68 1.46 -10.26 9.64
N ARG A 69 0.25 -10.70 9.25
CA ARG A 69 0.01 -11.54 8.07
C ARG A 69 -0.17 -10.68 6.82
N ASN A 70 0.77 -9.76 6.58
CA ASN A 70 0.82 -8.93 5.38
C ASN A 70 2.27 -8.50 5.10
N PHE A 71 2.52 -7.99 3.89
CA PHE A 71 3.79 -7.37 3.53
C PHE A 71 3.90 -6.02 4.24
N ASN A 72 4.55 -6.00 5.40
CA ASN A 72 4.70 -4.79 6.21
C ASN A 72 5.99 -4.00 5.93
N GLN A 73 6.94 -4.62 5.24
CA GLN A 73 8.27 -4.08 4.94
C GLN A 73 8.72 -4.50 3.53
N GLY A 74 9.73 -3.80 3.02
CA GLY A 74 10.31 -4.08 1.71
C GLY A 74 9.43 -3.64 0.53
N PRO A 75 9.84 -3.98 -0.70
CA PRO A 75 9.20 -3.56 -1.95
C PRO A 75 7.71 -3.94 -2.09
N LEU A 76 7.27 -5.02 -1.41
CA LEU A 76 5.87 -5.44 -1.40
C LEU A 76 5.02 -4.70 -0.35
N ALA A 77 5.62 -3.85 0.48
CA ALA A 77 4.90 -3.14 1.53
C ALA A 77 3.76 -2.27 1.01
N ILE A 78 3.84 -1.82 -0.25
CA ILE A 78 2.78 -1.03 -0.89
C ILE A 78 1.44 -1.79 -1.01
N PHE A 79 1.48 -3.12 -1.06
CA PHE A 79 0.27 -3.95 -1.13
C PHE A 79 -0.57 -3.94 0.16
N LYS A 80 -0.01 -3.48 1.29
CA LYS A 80 -0.80 -3.26 2.52
C LYS A 80 -1.91 -2.22 2.34
N MET A 81 -1.82 -1.40 1.29
CA MET A 81 -2.82 -0.41 0.92
C MET A 81 -4.03 -1.01 0.18
N VAL A 82 -4.01 -2.30 -0.15
CA VAL A 82 -5.12 -2.98 -0.83
C VAL A 82 -5.60 -4.19 -0.03
N SER A 83 -4.68 -4.99 0.53
CA SER A 83 -4.98 -6.34 1.04
C SER A 83 -5.27 -6.42 2.55
N GLY A 84 -5.38 -5.28 3.26
CA GLY A 84 -5.68 -5.28 4.68
C GLY A 84 -4.94 -4.17 5.41
N PHE A 85 -5.64 -3.06 5.60
CA PHE A 85 -5.18 -1.93 6.40
C PHE A 85 -5.07 -2.29 7.88
N ALA A 86 -4.49 -1.38 8.67
CA ALA A 86 -4.63 -1.46 10.11
C ALA A 86 -6.10 -1.27 10.51
N ASN A 87 -6.58 -2.08 11.44
CA ASN A 87 -7.92 -1.96 12.00
C ASN A 87 -7.90 -0.94 13.13
N ASN A 88 -8.89 -0.04 13.15
CA ASN A 88 -9.08 0.85 14.28
C ASN A 88 -9.99 0.17 15.32
N TRP A 89 -9.38 -0.46 16.32
CA TRP A 89 -10.12 -1.14 17.38
C TRP A 89 -10.23 -0.26 18.61
N GLN A 90 -11.45 0.19 18.91
CA GLN A 90 -11.75 1.03 20.06
C GLN A 90 -12.14 0.22 21.30
N LYS A 91 -12.80 -0.92 21.07
CA LYS A 91 -13.22 -1.86 22.12
C LYS A 91 -13.28 -3.27 21.52
N PRO A 92 -13.00 -4.34 22.30
CA PRO A 92 -13.07 -5.71 21.81
C PRO A 92 -14.44 -6.09 21.24
N SER A 93 -15.52 -5.59 21.84
CA SER A 93 -16.89 -5.86 21.39
C SER A 93 -17.27 -5.15 20.08
N GLY A 94 -16.43 -4.26 19.57
CA GLY A 94 -16.68 -3.52 18.33
C GLY A 94 -16.30 -4.27 17.06
N ASP A 95 -15.57 -5.38 17.16
CA ASP A 95 -15.11 -6.17 16.01
C ASP A 95 -15.49 -7.65 16.18
N GLN A 96 -16.11 -8.25 15.15
CA GLN A 96 -16.55 -9.65 15.19
C GLN A 96 -15.39 -10.63 15.41
N ARG A 97 -14.17 -10.30 14.97
CA ARG A 97 -12.99 -11.16 15.16
C ARG A 97 -12.63 -11.26 16.63
N LEU A 98 -12.69 -10.16 17.36
CA LEU A 98 -12.40 -10.11 18.80
C LEU A 98 -13.58 -10.57 19.65
N LEU A 99 -14.81 -10.33 19.19
CA LEU A 99 -16.03 -10.77 19.89
C LEU A 99 -16.20 -12.31 19.84
N ASN A 100 -16.02 -12.91 18.66
CA ASN A 100 -16.42 -14.31 18.41
C ASN A 100 -15.26 -15.30 18.44
N ASN A 101 -14.01 -14.85 18.62
CA ASN A 101 -12.85 -15.74 18.70
C ASN A 101 -12.05 -15.46 19.95
N PHE A 102 -11.31 -16.47 20.38
CA PHE A 102 -10.31 -16.30 21.41
C PHE A 102 -9.16 -15.45 20.88
N TRP A 103 -8.70 -14.52 21.70
CA TRP A 103 -7.53 -13.72 21.46
C TRP A 103 -6.79 -13.48 22.77
N ALA A 104 -5.49 -13.23 22.68
CA ALA A 104 -4.64 -12.94 23.82
C ALA A 104 -3.77 -11.71 23.53
N ILE A 105 -3.31 -11.04 24.58
CA ILE A 105 -2.35 -9.95 24.47
C ILE A 105 -0.98 -10.46 24.86
N TYR A 106 0.03 -10.11 24.09
CA TYR A 106 1.42 -10.32 24.45
C TYR A 106 2.26 -9.10 24.07
N GLN A 107 3.43 -8.96 24.70
CA GLN A 107 4.39 -7.90 24.38
C GLN A 107 5.49 -8.48 23.50
N SER A 108 5.79 -7.83 22.39
CA SER A 108 6.93 -8.16 21.55
C SER A 108 7.59 -6.87 21.09
N LYS A 109 8.92 -6.78 21.25
CA LYS A 109 9.72 -5.60 20.94
C LYS A 109 9.16 -4.29 21.55
N GLY A 110 8.60 -4.38 22.76
CA GLY A 110 8.02 -3.25 23.48
C GLY A 110 6.68 -2.74 22.93
N LYS A 111 6.04 -3.49 22.02
CA LYS A 111 4.71 -3.16 21.48
C LYS A 111 3.68 -4.22 21.88
N PRO A 112 2.45 -3.82 22.24
CA PRO A 112 1.37 -4.76 22.49
C PRO A 112 0.93 -5.39 21.17
N HIS A 113 0.77 -6.71 21.23
CA HIS A 113 0.30 -7.54 20.13
C HIS A 113 -0.99 -8.24 20.57
N ILE A 114 -1.91 -8.42 19.62
CA ILE A 114 -3.09 -9.24 19.78
C ILE A 114 -2.89 -10.51 18.96
N ALA A 115 -2.75 -11.63 19.64
CA ALA A 115 -2.73 -12.95 19.04
C ALA A 115 -4.17 -13.37 18.72
N LEU A 116 -4.44 -13.62 17.43
CA LEU A 116 -5.68 -14.21 16.94
C LEU A 116 -5.30 -15.47 16.17
N GLY A 117 -6.14 -16.51 16.21
CA GLY A 117 -5.80 -17.82 15.63
C GLY A 117 -5.51 -17.87 14.12
N VAL A 118 -5.61 -16.74 13.41
CA VAL A 118 -5.40 -16.62 11.95
C VAL A 118 -4.29 -15.63 11.59
N ALA A 119 -4.00 -14.67 12.47
CA ALA A 119 -2.99 -13.64 12.29
C ALA A 119 -2.77 -12.90 13.61
N ASP A 120 -1.53 -12.51 13.88
CA ASP A 120 -1.21 -11.59 14.96
C ASP A 120 -1.35 -10.15 14.48
N TYR A 121 -1.70 -9.26 15.40
CA TYR A 121 -1.84 -7.84 15.13
C TYR A 121 -0.95 -7.02 16.05
N GLU A 122 -0.07 -6.20 15.48
CA GLU A 122 0.78 -5.27 16.22
C GLU A 122 0.07 -3.92 16.36
N LYS A 123 0.05 -3.35 17.57
CA LYS A 123 -0.40 -1.96 17.75
C LYS A 123 0.59 -0.99 17.10
N ILE A 124 0.08 -0.09 16.29
CA ILE A 124 0.86 0.97 15.64
C ILE A 124 0.43 2.34 16.15
N SER A 125 1.32 3.31 16.03
CA SER A 125 1.00 4.71 16.33
C SER A 125 0.09 5.30 15.26
N ASP A 126 -0.70 6.33 15.62
CA ASP A 126 -1.52 7.08 14.66
C ASP A 126 -0.64 7.68 13.56
N PHE A 127 0.54 8.17 13.91
CA PHE A 127 1.50 8.68 12.94
C PHE A 127 1.92 7.61 11.93
N ASP A 128 2.26 6.39 12.38
CA ASP A 128 2.64 5.31 11.48
C ASP A 128 1.49 4.84 10.58
N PHE A 129 0.25 5.02 11.04
CA PHE A 129 -0.93 4.80 10.21
C PHE A 129 -1.06 5.89 9.13
N TYR A 130 -1.10 7.17 9.52
CA TYR A 130 -1.33 8.28 8.60
C TYR A 130 -0.16 8.55 7.64
N LYS A 131 1.08 8.25 8.05
CA LYS A 131 2.29 8.43 7.23
C LYS A 131 2.19 7.72 5.88
N ASP A 132 1.65 6.50 5.85
CA ASP A 132 1.44 5.73 4.61
C ASP A 132 0.54 6.50 3.62
N PHE A 133 -0.56 7.09 4.11
CA PHE A 133 -1.50 7.88 3.31
C PHE A 133 -0.92 9.23 2.87
N ILE A 134 -0.14 9.90 3.72
CA ILE A 134 0.49 11.18 3.39
C ILE A 134 1.47 11.00 2.23
N ILE A 135 2.31 9.96 2.28
CA ILE A 135 3.28 9.67 1.23
C ILE A 135 2.56 9.34 -0.08
N LEU A 136 1.59 8.44 -0.07
CA LEU A 136 0.81 8.13 -1.28
C LEU A 136 0.04 9.34 -1.81
N GLY A 137 -0.58 10.13 -0.92
CA GLY A 137 -1.28 11.35 -1.27
C GLY A 137 -0.39 12.36 -1.98
N SER A 138 0.86 12.54 -1.51
CA SER A 138 1.83 13.40 -2.19
C SER A 138 2.16 12.91 -3.60
N GLY A 139 2.29 11.59 -3.79
CA GLY A 139 2.50 10.98 -5.10
C GLY A 139 1.31 11.22 -6.03
N GLY A 140 0.09 11.05 -5.50
CA GLY A 140 -1.16 11.35 -6.19
C GLY A 140 -1.25 12.80 -6.67
N LEU A 141 -0.89 13.77 -5.82
CA LEU A 141 -0.82 15.18 -6.22
C LEU A 141 0.19 15.42 -7.35
N GLY A 142 1.36 14.78 -7.27
CA GLY A 142 2.37 14.83 -8.34
C GLY A 142 1.84 14.29 -9.67
N ILE A 143 1.10 13.18 -9.64
CA ILE A 143 0.48 12.55 -10.81
C ILE A 143 -0.61 13.46 -11.41
N ILE A 144 -1.50 14.02 -10.58
CA ILE A 144 -2.56 14.93 -11.02
C ILE A 144 -1.95 16.16 -11.72
N TYR A 145 -0.90 16.73 -11.13
CA TYR A 145 -0.16 17.83 -11.74
C TYR A 145 0.43 17.43 -13.09
N ALA A 146 1.13 16.28 -13.18
CA ALA A 146 1.76 15.82 -14.41
C ALA A 146 0.74 15.57 -15.54
N LEU A 147 -0.40 14.95 -15.22
CA LEU A 147 -1.51 14.78 -16.16
C LEU A 147 -2.03 16.13 -16.64
N GLY A 148 -2.32 17.05 -15.72
CA GLY A 148 -2.79 18.40 -16.05
C GLY A 148 -1.80 19.15 -16.95
N LEU A 149 -0.51 19.07 -16.66
CA LEU A 149 0.54 19.70 -17.44
C LEU A 149 0.57 19.17 -18.89
N LEU A 150 0.47 17.85 -19.08
CA LEU A 150 0.46 17.24 -20.41
C LEU A 150 -0.81 17.57 -21.20
N LEU A 151 -1.98 17.48 -20.56
CA LEU A 151 -3.26 17.81 -21.19
C LEU A 151 -3.32 19.27 -21.62
N ILE A 152 -2.94 20.20 -20.74
CA ILE A 152 -2.89 21.63 -21.08
C ILE A 152 -1.88 21.89 -22.21
N SER A 153 -0.71 21.24 -22.17
CA SER A 153 0.30 21.38 -23.23
C SER A 153 -0.21 20.88 -24.59
N LEU A 154 -0.96 19.79 -24.60
CA LEU A 154 -1.58 19.22 -25.80
C LEU A 154 -2.70 20.11 -26.33
N ILE A 155 -3.62 20.57 -25.48
CA ILE A 155 -4.73 21.46 -25.85
C ILE A 155 -4.19 22.78 -26.42
N LEU A 156 -3.20 23.39 -25.75
CA LEU A 156 -2.57 24.62 -26.25
C LEU A 156 -1.83 24.40 -27.57
N GLY A 157 -1.22 23.23 -27.75
CA GLY A 157 -0.60 22.83 -29.02
C GLY A 157 -1.63 22.73 -30.15
N ALA A 158 -2.72 22.00 -29.92
CA ALA A 158 -3.81 21.82 -30.88
C ALA A 158 -4.49 23.15 -31.23
N TYR A 159 -4.82 23.96 -30.22
CA TYR A 159 -5.38 25.30 -30.41
C TYR A 159 -4.48 26.16 -31.31
N ARG A 160 -3.16 26.20 -31.04
CA ARG A 160 -2.24 26.99 -31.86
C ARG A 160 -2.10 26.47 -33.29
N LEU A 161 -2.12 25.15 -33.46
CA LEU A 161 -2.08 24.51 -34.77
C LEU A 161 -3.31 24.88 -35.61
N ILE A 162 -4.50 24.80 -35.02
CA ILE A 162 -5.78 25.12 -35.67
C ILE A 162 -5.85 26.61 -36.04
N PHE A 163 -5.50 27.50 -35.10
CA PHE A 163 -5.62 28.95 -35.29
C PHE A 163 -4.36 29.61 -35.88
N ARG A 164 -3.36 28.83 -36.32
CA ARG A 164 -2.09 29.29 -36.94
C ARG A 164 -1.40 30.42 -36.16
N LYS A 165 -1.48 30.41 -34.84
CA LYS A 165 -0.89 31.47 -34.00
C LYS A 165 0.63 31.26 -33.87
N LYS A 166 1.42 32.25 -34.28
CA LYS A 166 2.87 32.28 -34.02
C LYS A 166 3.12 32.47 -32.51
N GLN A 167 4.12 31.77 -31.98
CA GLN A 167 4.50 31.85 -30.58
C GLN A 167 5.96 32.29 -30.45
N GLU A 168 6.25 33.18 -29.50
CA GLU A 168 7.60 33.27 -28.92
C GLU A 168 7.92 31.93 -28.25
N GLN A 169 8.80 31.16 -28.88
CA GLN A 169 9.10 29.83 -28.39
C GLN A 169 9.76 29.92 -27.01
N PRO A 170 9.25 29.25 -25.97
CA PRO A 170 10.01 29.08 -24.75
C PRO A 170 11.29 28.31 -25.09
N ASP A 171 12.33 28.48 -24.27
CA ASP A 171 13.54 27.67 -24.36
C ASP A 171 13.18 26.18 -24.52
N HIS A 172 13.57 25.61 -25.67
CA HIS A 172 13.21 24.25 -26.06
C HIS A 172 13.59 23.25 -24.97
N VAL A 173 14.72 23.50 -24.30
CA VAL A 173 15.23 22.65 -23.23
C VAL A 173 14.33 22.72 -21.97
N TRP A 174 13.82 23.90 -21.62
CA TRP A 174 12.89 24.04 -20.48
C TRP A 174 11.56 23.33 -20.74
N LYS A 175 11.03 23.45 -21.97
CA LYS A 175 9.81 22.75 -22.37
C LYS A 175 10.01 21.23 -22.38
N ALA A 176 11.11 20.76 -22.98
CA ALA A 176 11.45 19.34 -23.00
C ALA A 176 11.61 18.76 -21.60
N TRP A 177 12.33 19.45 -20.70
CA TRP A 177 12.48 19.05 -19.31
C TRP A 177 11.13 18.90 -18.60
N ASN A 178 10.21 19.85 -18.75
CA ASN A 178 8.88 19.76 -18.13
C ASN A 178 8.10 18.55 -18.63
N ILE A 179 8.06 18.32 -19.95
CA ILE A 179 7.34 17.20 -20.56
C ILE A 179 7.97 15.86 -20.15
N LEU A 180 9.30 15.74 -20.24
CA LEU A 180 10.01 14.52 -19.87
C LEU A 180 9.82 14.18 -18.38
N THR A 181 9.85 15.19 -17.50
CA THR A 181 9.58 15.00 -16.08
C THR A 181 8.14 14.55 -15.84
N ALA A 182 7.16 15.16 -16.50
CA ALA A 182 5.76 14.76 -16.39
C ALA A 182 5.54 13.32 -16.90
N VAL A 183 6.13 12.96 -18.04
CA VAL A 183 6.05 11.59 -18.57
C VAL A 183 6.68 10.60 -17.58
N GLY A 184 7.87 10.90 -17.03
CA GLY A 184 8.49 10.07 -16.01
C GLY A 184 7.60 9.89 -14.77
N VAL A 185 6.97 10.96 -14.29
CA VAL A 185 6.00 10.90 -13.18
C VAL A 185 4.85 9.94 -13.50
N LEU A 186 4.39 9.86 -14.75
CA LEU A 186 3.31 8.95 -15.16
C LEU A 186 3.75 7.49 -15.39
N VAL A 187 5.03 7.23 -15.64
CA VAL A 187 5.55 5.86 -15.67
C VAL A 187 5.36 5.16 -14.32
N PHE A 188 5.48 5.90 -13.21
CA PHE A 188 5.30 5.38 -11.85
C PHE A 188 3.92 4.72 -11.63
N PRO A 189 2.78 5.43 -11.76
CA PRO A 189 1.47 4.82 -11.55
C PRO A 189 1.12 3.75 -12.58
N ILE A 190 1.66 3.83 -13.81
CA ILE A 190 1.45 2.79 -14.82
C ILE A 190 2.11 1.48 -14.38
N ASN A 191 3.39 1.53 -13.99
CA ASN A 191 4.08 0.32 -13.51
C ASN A 191 3.43 -0.24 -12.23
N LEU A 192 3.04 0.64 -11.32
CA LEU A 192 2.34 0.28 -10.09
C LEU A 192 0.98 -0.39 -10.39
N PHE A 193 0.20 0.18 -11.30
CA PHE A 193 -1.08 -0.39 -11.73
C PHE A 193 -0.91 -1.79 -12.31
N LEU A 194 0.07 -1.99 -13.18
CA LEU A 194 0.36 -3.31 -13.74
C LEU A 194 0.74 -4.35 -12.68
N MET A 195 1.43 -3.95 -11.60
CA MET A 195 1.70 -4.84 -10.46
C MET A 195 0.43 -5.22 -9.72
N PHE A 196 -0.47 -4.27 -9.46
CA PHE A 196 -1.74 -4.57 -8.81
C PHE A 196 -2.65 -5.46 -9.67
N VAL A 197 -2.65 -5.25 -10.99
CA VAL A 197 -3.37 -6.13 -11.93
C VAL A 197 -2.81 -7.55 -11.90
N ALA A 198 -1.48 -7.70 -11.94
CA ALA A 198 -0.83 -9.01 -11.86
C ALA A 198 -1.15 -9.75 -10.55
N GLN A 199 -1.06 -9.05 -9.41
CA GLN A 199 -1.45 -9.59 -8.11
C GLN A 199 -2.92 -10.05 -8.09
N ALA A 200 -3.83 -9.24 -8.63
CA ALA A 200 -5.25 -9.56 -8.68
C ALA A 200 -5.55 -10.75 -9.60
N SER A 201 -4.77 -10.96 -10.66
CA SER A 201 -4.90 -12.10 -11.56
C SER A 201 -4.21 -13.37 -11.06
N GLY A 202 -3.46 -13.31 -9.95
CA GLY A 202 -2.63 -14.44 -9.48
C GLY A 202 -1.47 -14.75 -10.43
N ASP A 203 -1.09 -13.81 -11.28
CA ASP A 203 0.19 -13.84 -12.00
C ASP A 203 1.29 -13.50 -10.99
N PHE A 204 2.52 -13.99 -11.22
CA PHE A 204 3.71 -13.68 -10.43
C PHE A 204 4.54 -12.54 -11.05
N SER A 205 4.05 -11.89 -12.11
CA SER A 205 4.78 -10.79 -12.74
C SER A 205 4.87 -9.53 -11.86
N GLU A 206 4.06 -9.38 -10.82
CA GLU A 206 4.17 -8.35 -9.77
C GLU A 206 5.47 -8.45 -8.98
N ILE A 207 6.01 -9.66 -8.77
CA ILE A 207 7.29 -9.87 -8.09
C ILE A 207 8.50 -9.85 -9.04
N ALA A 208 8.29 -9.61 -10.33
CA ALA A 208 9.37 -9.62 -11.32
C ALA A 208 10.40 -8.51 -11.07
N GLN A 209 11.67 -8.89 -10.92
CA GLN A 209 12.79 -8.00 -10.59
C GLN A 209 12.89 -6.76 -11.48
N TRP A 210 12.62 -6.89 -12.79
CA TRP A 210 12.73 -5.78 -13.75
C TRP A 210 11.81 -4.61 -13.42
N ARG A 211 10.66 -4.83 -12.77
CA ARG A 211 9.74 -3.76 -12.35
C ARG A 211 10.35 -2.86 -11.28
N TYR A 212 11.15 -3.44 -10.40
CA TYR A 212 11.85 -2.74 -9.33
C TYR A 212 13.14 -2.07 -9.84
N ILE A 213 13.82 -2.68 -10.82
CA ILE A 213 14.89 -2.02 -11.59
C ILE A 213 14.34 -0.78 -12.30
N LEU A 214 13.15 -0.88 -12.91
CA LEU A 214 12.47 0.25 -13.55
C LEU A 214 12.17 1.37 -12.54
N PHE A 215 11.66 1.05 -11.34
CA PHE A 215 11.48 2.05 -10.28
C PHE A 215 12.80 2.69 -9.84
N ALA A 216 13.88 1.91 -9.71
CA ALA A 216 15.19 2.45 -9.35
C ALA A 216 15.71 3.44 -10.41
N GLY A 217 15.67 3.04 -11.68
CA GLY A 217 16.06 3.91 -12.81
C GLY A 217 15.18 5.15 -12.90
N LEU A 218 13.87 4.99 -12.70
CA LEU A 218 12.92 6.10 -12.67
C LEU A 218 13.20 7.07 -11.50
N GLY A 219 13.52 6.53 -10.33
CA GLY A 219 13.88 7.32 -9.15
C GLY A 219 15.11 8.18 -9.39
N LEU A 220 16.17 7.62 -9.99
CA LEU A 220 17.37 8.36 -10.36
C LEU A 220 17.07 9.45 -11.40
N PHE A 221 16.31 9.10 -12.44
CA PHE A 221 15.89 10.04 -13.48
C PHE A 221 15.10 11.22 -12.88
N LEU A 222 14.09 10.95 -12.07
CA LEU A 222 13.24 11.98 -11.47
C LEU A 222 13.98 12.80 -10.41
N ALA A 223 14.91 12.20 -9.67
CA ALA A 223 15.80 12.95 -8.76
C ALA A 223 16.66 13.95 -9.54
N GLY A 224 17.24 13.52 -10.66
CA GLY A 224 17.96 14.40 -11.59
C GLY A 224 17.08 15.53 -12.12
N CYS A 225 15.86 15.22 -12.57
CA CYS A 225 14.89 16.22 -13.02
C CYS A 225 14.51 17.22 -11.94
N ALA A 226 14.35 16.79 -10.68
CA ALA A 226 13.98 17.66 -9.57
C ALA A 226 15.06 18.70 -9.24
N VAL A 227 16.34 18.34 -9.33
CA VAL A 227 17.46 19.24 -8.99
C VAL A 227 17.98 20.02 -10.19
N TYR A 228 17.72 19.57 -11.42
CA TYR A 228 18.18 20.20 -12.65
C TYR A 228 17.96 21.72 -12.72
N PRO A 229 16.80 22.27 -12.32
CA PRO A 229 16.58 23.73 -12.36
C PRO A 229 17.45 24.55 -11.42
N LEU A 230 18.11 23.93 -10.43
CA LEU A 230 19.04 24.58 -9.52
C LEU A 230 20.42 24.78 -10.17
N PHE A 231 20.86 23.81 -10.96
CA PHE A 231 22.17 23.84 -11.63
C PHE A 231 22.15 24.66 -12.90
N ARG A 232 21.06 24.58 -13.66
CA ARG A 232 20.87 25.45 -14.80
C ARG A 232 20.52 26.82 -14.26
N LYS A 233 21.12 27.90 -14.80
CA LYS A 233 20.68 29.29 -14.55
C LYS A 233 19.26 29.56 -15.05
N THR A 234 18.41 28.54 -15.16
CA THR A 234 16.99 28.59 -15.50
C THR A 234 16.24 29.64 -14.72
N ARG A 235 16.63 29.99 -13.49
CA ARG A 235 15.98 31.11 -12.76
C ARG A 235 16.23 32.49 -13.39
N LYS A 236 17.34 32.69 -14.10
CA LYS A 236 17.68 33.99 -14.70
C LYS A 236 16.88 34.18 -15.99
N GLY A 237 15.92 35.12 -15.97
CA GLY A 237 15.12 35.48 -17.15
C GLY A 237 13.78 34.74 -17.30
N LEU A 238 13.38 33.89 -16.34
CA LEU A 238 12.03 33.30 -16.35
C LEU A 238 11.01 34.25 -15.71
N GLY A 239 9.89 34.49 -16.42
CA GLY A 239 8.73 35.17 -15.84
C GLY A 239 8.12 34.38 -14.67
N LYS A 240 7.38 35.06 -13.79
CA LYS A 240 6.80 34.50 -12.54
C LYS A 240 6.04 33.18 -12.75
N GLY A 241 5.22 33.08 -13.81
CA GLY A 241 4.47 31.86 -14.11
C GLY A 241 5.35 30.66 -14.49
N ARG A 242 6.45 30.88 -15.21
CA ARG A 242 7.39 29.80 -15.57
C ARG A 242 8.22 29.35 -14.38
N LEU A 243 8.55 30.27 -13.47
CA LEU A 243 9.18 29.92 -12.19
C LEU A 243 8.27 29.01 -11.37
N PHE A 244 6.98 29.35 -11.27
CA PHE A 244 5.98 28.56 -10.57
C PHE A 244 5.85 27.13 -11.14
N LEU A 245 5.72 27.00 -12.47
CA LEU A 245 5.69 25.69 -13.14
C LEU A 245 6.97 24.88 -12.90
N THR A 246 8.13 25.55 -12.90
CA THR A 246 9.42 24.88 -12.62
C THR A 246 9.44 24.30 -11.21
N VAL A 247 8.95 25.05 -10.22
CA VAL A 247 8.84 24.57 -8.84
C VAL A 247 7.86 23.40 -8.74
N LEU A 248 6.67 23.51 -9.32
CA LEU A 248 5.67 22.44 -9.28
C LEU A 248 6.15 21.15 -9.98
N THR A 249 6.80 21.27 -11.14
CA THR A 249 7.39 20.11 -11.83
C THR A 249 8.51 19.45 -11.03
N SER A 250 9.31 20.25 -10.30
CA SER A 250 10.34 19.69 -9.43
C SER A 250 9.74 19.00 -8.21
N LEU A 251 8.69 19.59 -7.62
CA LEU A 251 7.96 19.02 -6.49
C LEU A 251 7.22 17.73 -6.87
N SER A 252 6.62 17.66 -8.06
CA SER A 252 5.96 16.45 -8.53
C SER A 252 6.97 15.30 -8.72
N ALA A 253 8.15 15.60 -9.27
CA ALA A 253 9.23 14.61 -9.36
C ALA A 253 9.70 14.15 -7.97
N LEU A 254 9.93 15.08 -7.03
CA LEU A 254 10.32 14.74 -5.66
C LEU A 254 9.28 13.88 -4.93
N ALA A 255 7.99 14.16 -5.14
CA ALA A 255 6.92 13.37 -4.54
C ALA A 255 6.96 11.92 -4.99
N ILE A 256 7.25 11.66 -6.27
CA ILE A 256 7.42 10.30 -6.80
C ILE A 256 8.70 9.65 -6.28
N VAL A 257 9.82 10.37 -6.23
CA VAL A 257 11.07 9.86 -5.64
C VAL A 257 10.85 9.47 -4.18
N ALA A 258 10.17 10.30 -3.40
CA ALA A 258 9.82 10.01 -2.01
C ALA A 258 8.96 8.74 -1.90
N ASN A 259 8.00 8.53 -2.80
CA ASN A 259 7.21 7.30 -2.85
C ASN A 259 8.09 6.07 -3.16
N ILE A 260 8.96 6.14 -4.17
CA ILE A 260 9.85 5.04 -4.54
C ILE A 260 10.74 4.63 -3.36
N LEU A 261 11.30 5.61 -2.65
CA LEU A 261 12.17 5.37 -1.50
C LEU A 261 11.38 4.84 -0.29
N TYR A 262 10.27 5.48 0.07
CA TYR A 262 9.46 5.12 1.22
C TYR A 262 8.92 3.69 1.13
N TRP A 263 8.40 3.33 -0.04
CA TRP A 263 7.85 2.00 -0.32
C TRP A 263 8.93 0.98 -0.69
N SER A 264 10.22 1.36 -0.66
CA SER A 264 11.35 0.48 -1.01
C SER A 264 11.22 -0.15 -2.40
N LEU A 265 10.54 0.52 -3.33
CA LEU A 265 10.24 0.01 -4.67
C LEU A 265 11.48 -0.12 -5.56
N TYR A 266 12.63 0.38 -5.11
CA TYR A 266 13.91 0.23 -5.78
C TYR A 266 14.67 -1.03 -5.35
N GLN A 267 14.22 -1.80 -4.36
CA GLN A 267 14.99 -2.92 -3.79
C GLN A 267 14.83 -4.21 -4.62
N TRP A 268 15.29 -4.21 -5.87
CA TRP A 268 15.16 -5.35 -6.78
C TRP A 268 15.95 -6.59 -6.34
N TRP A 269 16.97 -6.43 -5.49
CA TRP A 269 17.81 -7.53 -5.00
C TRP A 269 17.19 -8.33 -3.85
N VAL A 270 16.06 -7.88 -3.32
CA VAL A 270 15.29 -8.57 -2.26
C VAL A 270 14.10 -9.35 -2.84
N MET A 271 13.87 -9.21 -4.14
CA MET A 271 12.81 -9.89 -4.90
C MET A 271 13.33 -11.19 -5.52
#